data_AF-A0A969Q2L2-F1
#
_entry.id   AF-A0A969Q2L2-F1
#
_cell.length_a   1.000
_cell.length_b   1.000
_cell.length_c   1.000
_cell.angle_alpha   90.00
_cell.angle_beta   90.00
_cell.angle_gamma   90.00
#
_symmetry.space_group_name_H-M   'P 1'
#
loop_
_entity.id
_entity.type
_entity.pdbx_description
1 polymer ?
#
loop_
_entity_poly.entity_id
_entity_poly.type
_entity_poly.pdbx_seq_one_letter_code
_entity_poly.pdbx_strand_id
1 'polypeptide(L)'
;RAGRYRQTADCHDQGAMDELRIGNPQDPANDIGPVIDAEARAGIIAHCANMERQGRVLHRLKLPAEAAKGTFVAPHLIQLDRVSDLKREIFGPVLHVVTFKARDIDRIVDDINATGYGLTFGVQSRIDARVDRICTRIHAGNIYVNRNQIGAVVGVQPFGGDGLSGTGPKAGGPLYVRRLAVLPGEAQTPNAGATELQGPTGERNTYILSPRTAVLCLGPDTSAQVARVTALGAKAIVLDPAKADFAARAEASGASLALHGFVDEGPLRAIRNALAARIGRRIVLEWADCPAERLLVEKL
;
A
#
# COMPACT_ATOMS: atom_id res chain seq x y z
N ARG A 1 -9.65 -8.64 -30.24
CA ARG A 1 -8.81 -8.98 -29.05
C ARG A 1 -9.50 -8.70 -27.70
N ALA A 2 -10.54 -7.85 -27.62
CA ALA A 2 -11.35 -7.65 -26.40
C ALA A 2 -12.16 -8.90 -25.97
N GLY A 3 -12.50 -9.79 -26.91
CA GLY A 3 -13.31 -10.99 -26.63
C GLY A 3 -12.63 -12.06 -25.77
N ARG A 4 -11.30 -12.18 -25.77
CA ARG A 4 -10.61 -13.24 -24.99
C ARG A 4 -10.64 -13.00 -23.49
N TYR A 5 -10.48 -11.75 -23.03
CA TYR A 5 -10.53 -11.45 -21.60
C TYR A 5 -11.95 -11.53 -21.05
N ARG A 6 -12.95 -11.07 -21.81
CA ARG A 6 -14.35 -11.19 -21.42
C ARG A 6 -14.74 -12.66 -21.21
N GLN A 7 -14.37 -13.54 -22.14
CA GLN A 7 -14.62 -14.97 -22.02
C GLN A 7 -13.86 -15.64 -20.87
N THR A 8 -12.63 -15.19 -20.56
CA THR A 8 -11.90 -15.70 -19.38
C THR A 8 -12.52 -15.21 -18.08
N ALA A 9 -12.86 -13.91 -17.97
CA ALA A 9 -13.51 -13.36 -16.77
C ALA A 9 -14.90 -13.96 -16.54
N ASP A 10 -15.68 -14.15 -17.61
CA ASP A 10 -17.03 -14.71 -17.53
C ASP A 10 -17.01 -16.18 -17.08
N CYS A 11 -16.14 -17.03 -17.65
CA CYS A 11 -16.11 -18.46 -17.29
C CYS A 11 -15.30 -18.75 -16.01
N HIS A 12 -14.20 -18.04 -15.77
CA HIS A 12 -13.34 -18.31 -14.62
C HIS A 12 -13.86 -17.62 -13.36
N ASP A 13 -14.13 -16.31 -13.42
CA ASP A 13 -14.41 -15.54 -12.21
C ASP A 13 -15.86 -15.75 -11.76
N GLN A 14 -16.84 -15.76 -12.67
CA GLN A 14 -18.24 -16.00 -12.28
C GLN A 14 -18.46 -17.45 -11.86
N GLY A 15 -17.92 -18.41 -12.63
CA GLY A 15 -18.00 -19.84 -12.32
C GLY A 15 -17.36 -20.18 -10.98
N ALA A 16 -16.14 -19.67 -10.70
CA ALA A 16 -15.51 -19.87 -9.39
C ALA A 16 -16.26 -19.16 -8.26
N MET A 17 -16.85 -17.99 -8.52
CA MET A 17 -17.68 -17.31 -7.53
C MET A 17 -18.92 -18.11 -7.16
N ASP A 18 -19.59 -18.76 -8.12
CA ASP A 18 -20.83 -19.50 -7.89
C ASP A 18 -20.67 -20.72 -6.97
N GLU A 19 -19.46 -21.24 -6.84
CA GLU A 19 -19.13 -22.36 -5.95
C GLU A 19 -18.89 -21.92 -4.49
N LEU A 20 -18.81 -20.61 -4.21
CA LEU A 20 -18.51 -20.09 -2.88
C LEU A 20 -19.71 -20.18 -1.95
N ARG A 21 -19.49 -20.73 -0.75
CA ARG A 21 -20.50 -20.87 0.29
C ARG A 21 -20.40 -19.72 1.29
N ILE A 22 -21.50 -18.99 1.44
CA ILE A 22 -21.60 -17.86 2.36
C ILE A 22 -22.35 -18.33 3.61
N GLY A 23 -21.84 -18.07 4.80
CA GLY A 23 -22.54 -18.48 6.02
C GLY A 23 -21.79 -18.22 7.31
N ASN A 24 -22.21 -18.89 8.39
CA ASN A 24 -21.55 -18.79 9.69
C ASN A 24 -20.13 -19.37 9.59
N PRO A 25 -19.06 -18.60 9.91
CA PRO A 25 -17.68 -19.08 9.82
C PRO A 25 -17.34 -20.21 10.80
N GLN A 26 -18.23 -20.55 11.76
CA GLN A 26 -18.06 -21.74 12.60
C GLN A 26 -18.30 -23.06 11.85
N ASP A 27 -19.01 -23.02 10.72
CA ASP A 27 -19.12 -24.17 9.82
C ASP A 27 -18.00 -24.10 8.77
N PRO A 28 -17.04 -25.05 8.79
CA PRO A 28 -15.90 -25.05 7.88
C PRO A 28 -16.28 -25.27 6.41
N ALA A 29 -17.54 -25.64 6.12
CA ALA A 29 -18.04 -25.69 4.75
C ALA A 29 -18.34 -24.31 4.15
N ASN A 30 -18.35 -23.25 4.95
CA ASN A 30 -18.54 -21.88 4.48
C ASN A 30 -17.19 -21.21 4.18
N ASP A 31 -17.06 -20.65 2.98
CA ASP A 31 -15.86 -19.94 2.52
C ASP A 31 -15.85 -18.47 2.96
N ILE A 32 -17.03 -17.85 3.04
CA ILE A 32 -17.18 -16.41 3.26
C ILE A 32 -18.10 -16.12 4.45
N GLY A 33 -17.54 -15.48 5.48
CA GLY A 33 -18.26 -15.01 6.66
C GLY A 33 -18.89 -13.62 6.51
N PRO A 34 -19.50 -13.09 7.59
CA PRO A 34 -20.07 -11.74 7.60
C PRO A 34 -18.96 -10.67 7.62
N VAL A 35 -19.32 -9.43 7.25
CA VAL A 35 -18.49 -8.26 7.58
C VAL A 35 -18.67 -7.87 9.04
N ILE A 36 -17.75 -7.08 9.58
CA ILE A 36 -17.62 -6.85 11.02
C ILE A 36 -18.88 -6.26 11.69
N ASP A 37 -19.54 -5.29 11.04
CA ASP A 37 -20.69 -4.60 11.63
C ASP A 37 -21.67 -4.03 10.57
N ALA A 38 -22.73 -3.38 11.08
CA ALA A 38 -23.80 -2.83 10.26
C ALA A 38 -23.39 -1.58 9.47
N GLU A 39 -22.45 -0.78 9.98
CA GLU A 39 -21.94 0.42 9.31
C GLU A 39 -21.11 0.03 8.09
N ALA A 40 -20.17 -0.90 8.26
CA ALA A 40 -19.39 -1.49 7.17
C ALA A 40 -20.31 -2.09 6.12
N ARG A 41 -21.28 -2.92 6.54
CA ARG A 41 -22.28 -3.50 5.63
C ARG A 41 -23.03 -2.44 4.84
N ALA A 42 -23.54 -1.39 5.51
CA ALA A 42 -24.29 -0.33 4.85
C ALA A 42 -23.43 0.43 3.82
N GLY A 43 -22.19 0.77 4.18
CA GLY A 43 -21.26 1.46 3.31
C GLY A 43 -20.89 0.65 2.05
N ILE A 44 -20.72 -0.66 2.18
CA ILE A 44 -20.41 -1.56 1.05
C ILE A 44 -21.66 -1.75 0.17
N ILE A 45 -22.83 -2.01 0.76
CA ILE A 45 -24.08 -2.17 0.01
C ILE A 45 -24.41 -0.90 -0.78
N ALA A 46 -24.24 0.28 -0.18
CA ALA A 46 -24.47 1.56 -0.87
C ALA A 46 -23.56 1.73 -2.09
N HIS A 47 -22.28 1.33 -1.98
CA HIS A 47 -21.35 1.31 -3.11
C HIS A 47 -21.80 0.34 -4.20
N CYS A 48 -22.15 -0.89 -3.86
CA CYS A 48 -22.64 -1.89 -4.82
C CYS A 48 -23.92 -1.44 -5.53
N ALA A 49 -24.90 -0.91 -4.79
CA ALA A 49 -26.15 -0.39 -5.35
C ALA A 49 -25.90 0.80 -6.29
N ASN A 50 -24.92 1.66 -5.99
CA ASN A 50 -24.52 2.73 -6.89
C ASN A 50 -23.92 2.19 -8.20
N MET A 51 -23.08 1.16 -8.13
CA MET A 51 -22.50 0.51 -9.32
C MET A 51 -23.55 -0.25 -10.14
N GLU A 52 -24.52 -0.88 -9.48
CA GLU A 52 -25.66 -1.55 -10.12
C GLU A 52 -26.50 -0.56 -10.93
N ARG A 53 -26.83 0.61 -10.35
CA ARG A 53 -27.55 1.69 -11.06
C ARG A 53 -26.80 2.22 -12.28
N GLN A 54 -25.48 2.11 -12.28
CA GLN A 54 -24.62 2.48 -13.42
C GLN A 54 -24.45 1.35 -14.45
N GLY A 55 -25.07 0.18 -14.21
CA GLY A 55 -24.93 -1.00 -15.08
C GLY A 55 -23.53 -1.61 -15.04
N ARG A 56 -22.78 -1.43 -13.94
CA ARG A 56 -21.38 -1.85 -13.81
C ARG A 56 -21.18 -3.18 -13.09
N VAL A 57 -22.21 -3.76 -12.47
CA VAL A 57 -22.13 -5.07 -11.82
C VAL A 57 -22.15 -6.16 -12.88
N LEU A 58 -21.08 -6.95 -12.94
CA LEU A 58 -20.96 -8.10 -13.85
C LEU A 58 -21.59 -9.35 -13.26
N HIS A 59 -21.36 -9.59 -11.97
CA HIS A 59 -21.86 -10.76 -11.26
C HIS A 59 -22.02 -10.46 -9.78
N ARG A 60 -22.96 -11.15 -9.13
CA ARG A 60 -23.12 -11.12 -7.67
C ARG A 60 -23.76 -12.41 -7.19
N LEU A 61 -23.32 -12.89 -6.05
CA LEU A 61 -23.95 -14.05 -5.42
C LEU A 61 -25.25 -13.67 -4.72
N LYS A 62 -26.10 -14.67 -4.49
CA LYS A 62 -27.28 -14.52 -3.64
C LYS A 62 -26.88 -14.83 -2.20
N LEU A 63 -27.31 -13.97 -1.27
CA LEU A 63 -27.20 -14.29 0.14
C LEU A 63 -28.19 -15.39 0.51
N PRO A 64 -27.79 -16.40 1.30
CA PRO A 64 -28.71 -17.40 1.80
C PRO A 64 -29.60 -16.83 2.90
N ALA A 65 -30.71 -17.51 3.23
CA ALA A 65 -31.71 -16.97 4.15
C ALA A 65 -31.15 -16.71 5.56
N GLU A 66 -30.21 -17.54 6.03
CA GLU A 66 -29.54 -17.38 7.31
C GLU A 66 -28.70 -16.11 7.41
N ALA A 67 -28.29 -15.52 6.28
CA ALA A 67 -27.53 -14.28 6.25
C ALA A 67 -28.33 -13.09 6.82
N ALA A 68 -29.67 -13.20 6.91
CA ALA A 68 -30.52 -12.21 7.57
C ALA A 68 -30.23 -12.05 9.07
N LYS A 69 -29.57 -13.03 9.70
CA LYS A 69 -29.24 -13.02 11.13
C LYS A 69 -27.91 -12.31 11.46
N GLY A 70 -27.22 -11.78 10.45
CA GLY A 70 -25.92 -11.14 10.62
C GLY A 70 -25.64 -10.05 9.60
N THR A 71 -24.42 -9.53 9.63
CA THR A 71 -23.95 -8.43 8.79
C THR A 71 -23.28 -8.98 7.52
N PHE A 72 -24.05 -9.65 6.68
CA PHE A 72 -23.52 -10.20 5.42
C PHE A 72 -23.64 -9.23 4.25
N VAL A 73 -22.66 -9.32 3.35
CA VAL A 73 -22.64 -8.65 2.04
C VAL A 73 -22.35 -9.74 1.01
N ALA A 74 -23.16 -9.82 -0.05
CA ALA A 74 -22.89 -10.74 -1.14
C ALA A 74 -21.56 -10.38 -1.83
N PRO A 75 -20.73 -11.36 -2.23
CA PRO A 75 -19.63 -11.11 -3.15
C PRO A 75 -20.10 -10.46 -4.46
N HIS A 76 -19.44 -9.37 -4.86
CA HIS A 76 -19.73 -8.64 -6.11
C HIS A 76 -18.50 -8.56 -7.01
N LEU A 77 -18.73 -8.77 -8.32
CA LEU A 77 -17.79 -8.51 -9.38
C LEU A 77 -18.24 -7.27 -10.16
N ILE A 78 -17.43 -6.23 -10.19
CA ILE A 78 -17.80 -4.91 -10.74
C ILE A 78 -16.81 -4.50 -11.83
N GLN A 79 -17.29 -4.19 -13.01
CA GLN A 79 -16.48 -3.62 -14.09
C GLN A 79 -16.31 -2.11 -13.89
N LEU A 80 -15.08 -1.64 -13.96
CA LEU A 80 -14.74 -0.23 -14.07
C LEU A 80 -14.11 0.05 -15.44
N ASP A 81 -14.26 1.28 -15.92
CA ASP A 81 -13.64 1.72 -17.18
C ASP A 81 -12.15 2.03 -16.98
N ARG A 82 -11.80 2.56 -15.79
CA ARG A 82 -10.44 2.99 -15.43
C ARG A 82 -10.21 2.78 -13.93
N VAL A 83 -8.95 2.62 -13.55
CA VAL A 83 -8.54 2.49 -12.13
C VAL A 83 -9.02 3.67 -11.29
N SER A 84 -8.91 4.89 -11.84
CA SER A 84 -9.29 6.13 -11.16
C SER A 84 -10.79 6.31 -10.90
N ASP A 85 -11.65 5.43 -11.41
CA ASP A 85 -13.08 5.43 -11.08
C ASP A 85 -13.31 4.96 -9.62
N LEU A 86 -12.37 4.20 -9.04
CA LEU A 86 -12.41 3.83 -7.62
C LEU A 86 -11.81 4.97 -6.78
N LYS A 87 -12.67 5.67 -6.04
CA LYS A 87 -12.29 6.90 -5.30
C LYS A 87 -11.83 6.66 -3.86
N ARG A 88 -12.21 5.53 -3.28
CA ARG A 88 -11.89 5.14 -1.92
C ARG A 88 -11.83 3.62 -1.82
N GLU A 89 -11.21 3.16 -0.76
CA GLU A 89 -11.22 1.75 -0.39
C GLU A 89 -12.65 1.29 -0.04
N ILE A 90 -13.01 0.10 -0.53
CA ILE A 90 -14.25 -0.61 -0.19
C ILE A 90 -13.84 -1.90 0.52
N PHE A 91 -13.88 -1.86 1.86
CA PHE A 91 -13.38 -2.94 2.71
C PHE A 91 -14.41 -4.06 2.86
N GLY A 92 -14.64 -4.82 1.78
CA GLY A 92 -15.64 -5.88 1.71
C GLY A 92 -15.42 -6.84 0.55
N PRO A 93 -16.31 -7.83 0.36
CA PRO A 93 -16.19 -8.83 -0.70
C PRO A 93 -16.60 -8.25 -2.06
N VAL A 94 -15.87 -7.24 -2.54
CA VAL A 94 -16.13 -6.53 -3.80
C VAL A 94 -14.86 -6.51 -4.63
N LEU A 95 -14.88 -7.19 -5.76
CA LEU A 95 -13.78 -7.21 -6.72
C LEU A 95 -14.09 -6.27 -7.89
N HIS A 96 -13.21 -5.30 -8.12
CA HIS A 96 -13.29 -4.43 -9.29
C HIS A 96 -12.36 -4.93 -10.40
N VAL A 97 -12.86 -4.93 -11.64
CA VAL A 97 -12.11 -5.35 -12.83
C VAL A 97 -11.98 -4.18 -13.79
N VAL A 98 -10.76 -3.92 -14.25
CA VAL A 98 -10.44 -2.96 -15.31
C VAL A 98 -9.72 -3.72 -16.42
N THR A 99 -10.15 -3.51 -17.67
CA THR A 99 -9.49 -4.12 -18.83
C THR A 99 -8.57 -3.12 -19.50
N PHE A 100 -7.44 -3.60 -20.03
CA PHE A 100 -6.47 -2.76 -20.72
C PHE A 100 -5.80 -3.51 -21.87
N LYS A 101 -5.26 -2.78 -22.85
CA LYS A 101 -4.46 -3.38 -23.91
C LYS A 101 -3.05 -3.63 -23.37
N ALA A 102 -2.43 -4.74 -23.73
CA ALA A 102 -1.10 -5.10 -23.23
C ALA A 102 -0.01 -4.01 -23.41
N ARG A 103 -0.14 -3.18 -24.45
CA ARG A 103 0.78 -2.04 -24.70
C ARG A 103 0.62 -0.89 -23.71
N ASP A 104 -0.52 -0.81 -23.03
CA ASP A 104 -0.86 0.25 -22.08
C ASP A 104 -0.44 -0.12 -20.64
N ILE A 105 0.32 -1.21 -20.44
CA ILE A 105 0.67 -1.74 -19.11
C ILE A 105 1.35 -0.69 -18.22
N ASP A 106 2.27 0.11 -18.75
CA ASP A 106 2.95 1.14 -17.96
C ASP A 106 2.00 2.22 -17.47
N ARG A 107 1.06 2.64 -18.32
CA ARG A 107 0.02 3.60 -17.95
C ARG A 107 -0.85 3.03 -16.84
N ILE A 108 -1.18 1.73 -16.88
CA ILE A 108 -1.96 1.09 -15.81
C ILE A 108 -1.17 1.06 -14.50
N VAL A 109 0.13 0.78 -14.53
CA VAL A 109 0.98 0.87 -13.34
C VAL A 109 1.00 2.31 -12.79
N ASP A 110 1.04 3.31 -13.66
CA ASP A 110 0.94 4.72 -13.24
C ASP A 110 -0.40 5.07 -12.64
N ASP A 111 -1.50 4.61 -13.23
CA ASP A 111 -2.84 4.82 -12.73
C ASP A 111 -3.01 4.18 -11.34
N ILE A 112 -2.39 3.01 -11.09
CA ILE A 112 -2.36 2.35 -9.78
C ILE A 112 -1.52 3.17 -8.78
N ASN A 113 -0.30 3.57 -9.15
CA ASN A 113 0.57 4.39 -8.31
C ASN A 113 -0.09 5.74 -7.95
N ALA A 114 -0.87 6.31 -8.86
CA ALA A 114 -1.58 7.58 -8.68
C ALA A 114 -2.74 7.49 -7.66
N THR A 115 -3.16 6.29 -7.25
CA THR A 115 -4.11 6.13 -6.14
C THR A 115 -3.53 6.61 -4.81
N GLY A 116 -2.20 6.73 -4.71
CA GLY A 116 -1.50 7.14 -3.50
C GLY A 116 -1.32 6.02 -2.47
N TYR A 117 -1.97 4.87 -2.65
CA TYR A 117 -1.76 3.66 -1.85
C TYR A 117 -0.60 2.83 -2.41
N GLY A 118 -0.07 1.92 -1.59
CA GLY A 118 1.06 1.07 -1.95
C GLY A 118 1.28 -0.06 -0.95
N LEU A 119 0.23 -0.83 -0.64
CA LEU A 119 0.30 -1.94 0.32
C LEU A 119 0.75 -3.24 -0.34
N THR A 120 -0.17 -3.93 -1.03
CA THR A 120 0.09 -5.18 -1.75
C THR A 120 -0.11 -4.99 -3.25
N PHE A 121 0.66 -5.71 -4.05
CA PHE A 121 0.49 -5.76 -5.49
C PHE A 121 0.74 -7.17 -6.02
N GLY A 122 -0.13 -7.67 -6.89
CA GLY A 122 0.01 -8.97 -7.53
C GLY A 122 0.24 -8.85 -9.03
N VAL A 123 1.16 -9.64 -9.59
CA VAL A 123 1.33 -9.79 -11.03
C VAL A 123 1.34 -11.27 -11.42
N GLN A 124 0.52 -11.60 -12.42
CA GLN A 124 0.44 -12.94 -12.99
C GLN A 124 1.04 -12.90 -14.41
N SER A 125 2.25 -13.41 -14.58
CA SER A 125 2.93 -13.48 -15.88
C SER A 125 4.04 -14.52 -15.91
N ARG A 126 4.19 -15.19 -17.05
CA ARG A 126 5.32 -16.10 -17.35
C ARG A 126 6.45 -15.42 -18.14
N ILE A 127 6.39 -14.11 -18.31
CA ILE A 127 7.36 -13.34 -19.11
C ILE A 127 8.19 -12.50 -18.14
N ASP A 128 9.43 -12.92 -17.88
CA ASP A 128 10.31 -12.29 -16.89
C ASP A 128 10.50 -10.80 -17.15
N ALA A 129 10.80 -10.42 -18.40
CA ALA A 129 10.94 -9.02 -18.78
C ALA A 129 9.69 -8.16 -18.50
N ARG A 130 8.49 -8.76 -18.47
CA ARG A 130 7.26 -8.07 -18.07
C ARG A 130 7.16 -7.96 -16.56
N VAL A 131 7.46 -9.03 -15.83
CA VAL A 131 7.50 -9.03 -14.36
C VAL A 131 8.47 -7.97 -13.87
N ASP A 132 9.70 -7.95 -14.37
CA ASP A 132 10.74 -7.01 -13.97
C ASP A 132 10.32 -5.55 -14.25
N ARG A 133 9.80 -5.29 -15.45
CA ARG A 133 9.32 -3.95 -15.84
C ARG A 133 8.21 -3.44 -14.91
N ILE A 134 7.29 -4.32 -14.50
CA ILE A 134 6.21 -3.94 -13.58
C ILE A 134 6.76 -3.75 -12.16
N CYS A 135 7.53 -4.70 -11.65
CA CYS A 135 8.03 -4.70 -10.27
C CYS A 135 8.98 -3.52 -9.98
N THR A 136 9.74 -3.07 -10.98
CA THR A 136 10.62 -1.89 -10.89
C THR A 136 9.85 -0.56 -10.87
N ARG A 137 8.66 -0.51 -11.48
CA ARG A 137 7.86 0.72 -11.62
C ARG A 137 6.74 0.85 -10.58
N ILE A 138 6.21 -0.26 -10.06
CA ILE A 138 5.13 -0.23 -9.08
C ILE A 138 5.62 0.25 -7.71
N HIS A 139 4.85 1.14 -7.09
CA HIS A 139 5.06 1.64 -5.74
C HIS A 139 4.16 0.87 -4.77
N ALA A 140 4.59 -0.32 -4.39
CA ALA A 140 3.95 -1.15 -3.37
C ALA A 140 5.00 -1.74 -2.43
N GLY A 141 4.65 -1.87 -1.16
CA GLY A 141 5.54 -2.44 -0.16
C GLY A 141 5.70 -3.95 -0.29
N ASN A 142 4.65 -4.67 -0.68
CA ASN A 142 4.67 -6.13 -0.86
C ASN A 142 4.22 -6.50 -2.28
N ILE A 143 5.12 -7.07 -3.07
CA ILE A 143 4.89 -7.52 -4.43
C ILE A 143 4.85 -9.05 -4.48
N TYR A 144 3.83 -9.58 -5.15
CA TYR A 144 3.58 -11.00 -5.27
C TYR A 144 3.53 -11.40 -6.75
N VAL A 145 4.46 -12.27 -7.16
CA VAL A 145 4.54 -12.77 -8.53
C VAL A 145 3.97 -14.17 -8.61
N ASN A 146 2.99 -14.38 -9.48
CA ASN A 146 2.38 -15.69 -9.77
C ASN A 146 1.76 -16.42 -8.55
N ARG A 147 1.26 -15.66 -7.57
CA ARG A 147 0.55 -16.17 -6.39
C ARG A 147 -0.55 -15.20 -5.94
N ASN A 148 -1.25 -15.54 -4.86
CA ASN A 148 -2.17 -14.60 -4.20
C ASN A 148 -1.40 -13.47 -3.51
N GLN A 149 -2.11 -12.40 -3.14
CA GLN A 149 -1.55 -11.19 -2.52
C GLN A 149 -1.93 -11.00 -1.04
N ILE A 150 -2.30 -12.10 -0.37
CA ILE A 150 -2.75 -12.13 1.03
C ILE A 150 -1.90 -13.11 1.84
N GLY A 151 -2.01 -13.08 3.18
CA GLY A 151 -1.38 -14.08 4.05
C GLY A 151 0.14 -13.95 4.13
N ALA A 152 0.65 -12.72 4.24
CA ALA A 152 2.07 -12.47 4.45
C ALA A 152 2.58 -13.15 5.73
N VAL A 153 3.67 -13.92 5.63
CA VAL A 153 4.26 -14.69 6.73
C VAL A 153 5.34 -13.86 7.41
N VAL A 154 5.27 -13.75 8.73
CA VAL A 154 6.25 -13.03 9.56
C VAL A 154 7.66 -13.57 9.31
N GLY A 155 8.63 -12.66 9.11
CA GLY A 155 10.02 -13.01 8.85
C GLY A 155 10.34 -13.48 7.42
N VAL A 156 9.32 -13.80 6.61
CA VAL A 156 9.48 -14.23 5.21
C VAL A 156 8.98 -13.16 4.25
N GLN A 157 7.80 -12.61 4.53
CA GLN A 157 7.21 -11.48 3.82
C GLN A 157 6.89 -10.35 4.80
N PRO A 158 7.88 -9.64 5.37
CA PRO A 158 7.64 -8.44 6.18
C PRO A 158 6.57 -7.54 5.55
N PHE A 159 5.56 -7.19 6.34
CA PHE A 159 4.32 -6.63 5.81
C PHE A 159 4.17 -5.15 6.14
N GLY A 160 3.86 -4.36 5.11
CA GLY A 160 3.63 -2.92 5.24
C GLY A 160 3.86 -2.21 3.92
N GLY A 161 3.12 -1.11 3.71
CA GLY A 161 3.15 -0.32 2.48
C GLY A 161 3.85 1.04 2.63
N ASP A 162 3.82 1.81 1.55
CA ASP A 162 4.20 3.23 1.50
C ASP A 162 2.99 4.11 1.14
N GLY A 163 3.15 5.42 1.22
CA GLY A 163 2.15 6.41 0.84
C GLY A 163 0.98 6.44 1.83
N LEU A 164 -0.24 6.34 1.33
CA LEU A 164 -1.45 6.28 2.15
C LEU A 164 -1.57 4.96 2.93
N SER A 165 -0.78 3.93 2.56
CA SER A 165 -0.85 2.60 3.17
C SER A 165 -0.04 2.44 4.46
N GLY A 166 0.82 3.39 4.82
CA GLY A 166 1.57 3.33 6.07
C GLY A 166 2.87 4.13 6.06
N THR A 167 3.48 4.23 7.24
CA THR A 167 4.75 4.95 7.46
C THR A 167 5.98 4.04 7.42
N GLY A 168 5.76 2.73 7.55
CA GLY A 168 6.79 1.78 7.99
C GLY A 168 7.27 2.05 9.43
N PRO A 169 8.24 1.25 9.91
CA PRO A 169 8.81 0.05 9.27
C PRO A 169 7.80 -1.10 9.15
N LYS A 170 8.12 -2.12 8.35
CA LYS A 170 7.25 -3.28 8.12
C LYS A 170 7.11 -4.13 9.37
N ALA A 171 5.88 -4.52 9.68
CA ALA A 171 5.60 -5.49 10.74
C ALA A 171 6.17 -6.86 10.37
N GLY A 172 6.72 -7.58 11.36
CA GLY A 172 7.39 -8.85 11.13
C GLY A 172 8.71 -8.75 10.35
N GLY A 173 9.22 -7.53 10.12
CA GLY A 173 10.52 -7.25 9.54
C GLY A 173 11.58 -6.88 10.58
N PRO A 174 12.86 -6.83 10.17
CA PRO A 174 13.98 -6.61 11.09
C PRO A 174 14.01 -5.20 11.70
N LEU A 175 13.33 -4.22 11.10
CA LEU A 175 13.35 -2.82 11.53
C LEU A 175 12.25 -2.46 12.53
N TYR A 176 11.26 -3.33 12.74
CA TYR A 176 10.06 -3.00 13.51
C TYR A 176 10.39 -2.72 14.98
N VAL A 177 11.06 -3.65 15.65
CA VAL A 177 11.42 -3.50 17.08
C VAL A 177 12.40 -2.34 17.29
N ARG A 178 13.31 -2.11 16.32
CA ARG A 178 14.21 -0.95 16.34
C ARG A 178 13.47 0.39 16.34
N ARG A 179 12.22 0.46 15.88
CA ARG A 179 11.39 1.67 15.98
C ARG A 179 10.93 1.97 17.41
N LEU A 180 10.83 0.96 18.24
CA LEU A 180 10.25 1.04 19.58
C LEU A 180 11.30 1.28 20.68
N ALA A 181 12.58 1.40 20.30
CA ALA A 181 13.69 1.59 21.22
C ALA A 181 14.53 2.81 20.85
N VAL A 182 15.10 3.45 21.87
CA VAL A 182 16.24 4.37 21.69
C VAL A 182 17.47 3.50 21.54
N LEU A 183 17.98 3.39 20.32
CA LEU A 183 19.22 2.64 20.08
C LEU A 183 20.40 3.51 20.54
N PRO A 184 21.27 3.03 21.45
CA PRO A 184 22.56 3.66 21.67
C PRO A 184 23.37 3.64 20.35
N GLY A 185 24.27 4.61 20.19
CA GLY A 185 24.99 4.88 18.94
C GLY A 185 25.61 3.66 18.24
N GLU A 186 25.85 3.82 16.93
CA GLU A 186 26.48 2.84 16.01
C GLU A 186 25.86 1.43 15.98
N ALA A 187 24.58 1.28 16.30
CA ALA A 187 23.89 0.04 15.94
C ALA A 187 24.03 -0.16 14.41
N GLN A 188 24.61 -1.29 13.98
CA GLN A 188 24.93 -1.56 12.58
C GLN A 188 23.75 -1.16 11.69
N THR A 189 24.01 -0.21 10.79
CA THR A 189 22.99 0.24 9.85
C THR A 189 22.88 -0.86 8.80
N PRO A 190 21.69 -1.41 8.55
CA PRO A 190 21.51 -2.28 7.41
C PRO A 190 21.78 -1.47 6.14
N ASN A 191 22.71 -1.94 5.31
CA ASN A 191 23.00 -1.30 4.03
C ASN A 191 21.81 -1.44 3.09
N ALA A 192 21.61 -0.45 2.22
CA ALA A 192 20.70 -0.58 1.09
C ALA A 192 21.13 -1.78 0.22
N GLY A 193 20.16 -2.52 -0.30
CA GLY A 193 20.42 -3.73 -1.06
C GLY A 193 19.30 -4.75 -0.96
N ALA A 194 19.43 -5.82 -1.75
CA ALA A 194 18.52 -6.95 -1.75
C ALA A 194 19.10 -8.10 -0.91
N THR A 195 18.23 -8.77 -0.16
CA THR A 195 18.54 -9.97 0.61
C THR A 195 17.45 -10.98 0.38
N GLU A 196 17.82 -12.22 0.04
CA GLU A 196 16.86 -13.31 -0.03
C GLU A 196 16.53 -13.78 1.40
N LEU A 197 15.24 -13.80 1.73
CA LEU A 197 14.74 -14.30 3.00
C LEU A 197 14.44 -15.79 2.89
N GLN A 198 14.78 -16.53 3.95
CA GLN A 198 14.49 -17.96 4.01
C GLN A 198 12.97 -18.18 4.03
N GLY A 199 12.49 -19.03 3.13
CA GLY A 199 11.07 -19.34 2.96
C GLY A 199 10.83 -20.79 2.51
N PRO A 200 9.58 -21.14 2.18
CA PRO A 200 9.25 -22.48 1.69
C PRO A 200 9.89 -22.76 0.32
N THR A 201 10.14 -24.03 0.02
CA THR A 201 10.60 -24.46 -1.31
C THR A 201 9.59 -24.08 -2.38
N GLY A 202 10.07 -23.66 -3.56
CA GLY A 202 9.20 -23.23 -4.67
C GLY A 202 8.81 -21.76 -4.61
N GLU A 203 9.30 -21.02 -3.63
CA GLU A 203 9.12 -19.57 -3.51
C GLU A 203 10.45 -18.87 -3.27
N ARG A 204 10.67 -17.74 -3.94
CA ARG A 204 11.77 -16.82 -3.66
C ARG A 204 11.19 -15.57 -3.01
N ASN A 205 11.74 -15.19 -1.85
CA ASN A 205 11.34 -14.00 -1.11
C ASN A 205 12.52 -13.03 -1.06
N THR A 206 12.41 -11.88 -1.71
CA THR A 206 13.50 -10.90 -1.78
C THR A 206 13.12 -9.66 -0.98
N TYR A 207 13.81 -9.42 0.12
CA TYR A 207 13.66 -8.20 0.91
C TYR A 207 14.68 -7.15 0.44
N ILE A 208 14.20 -5.97 0.11
CA ILE A 208 15.00 -4.89 -0.46
C ILE A 208 14.92 -3.68 0.45
N LEU A 209 16.07 -3.16 0.84
CA LEU A 209 16.22 -1.83 1.42
C LEU A 209 16.65 -0.85 0.35
N SER A 210 15.87 0.19 0.16
CA SER A 210 16.16 1.27 -0.79
C SER A 210 16.17 2.62 -0.07
N PRO A 211 16.95 3.60 -0.54
CA PRO A 211 16.84 4.97 -0.05
C PRO A 211 15.43 5.51 -0.26
N ARG A 212 14.95 6.35 0.68
CA ARG A 212 13.72 7.13 0.46
C ARG A 212 13.90 8.01 -0.78
N THR A 213 12.82 8.21 -1.54
CA THR A 213 12.84 9.05 -2.75
C THR A 213 13.14 10.50 -2.42
N ALA A 214 12.50 11.05 -1.38
CA ALA A 214 12.72 12.40 -0.90
C ALA A 214 12.60 12.50 0.63
N VAL A 215 13.39 13.40 1.21
CA VAL A 215 13.41 13.69 2.65
C VAL A 215 13.42 15.20 2.85
N LEU A 216 12.50 15.70 3.69
CA LEU A 216 12.49 17.11 4.09
C LEU A 216 13.63 17.36 5.09
N CYS A 217 14.35 18.46 4.92
CA CYS A 217 15.35 18.94 5.87
C CYS A 217 14.85 20.23 6.50
N LEU A 218 14.62 20.22 7.81
CA LEU A 218 14.02 21.31 8.57
C LEU A 218 14.97 21.76 9.68
N GLY A 219 15.00 23.05 9.98
CA GLY A 219 15.86 23.58 11.06
C GLY A 219 16.51 24.90 10.71
N PRO A 220 17.19 25.52 11.69
CA PRO A 220 17.98 26.71 11.44
C PRO A 220 19.23 26.42 10.58
N ASP A 221 19.81 25.21 10.68
CA ASP A 221 20.86 24.70 9.78
C ASP A 221 20.48 23.30 9.28
N THR A 222 20.49 23.13 7.95
CA THR A 222 20.13 21.88 7.27
C THR A 222 21.30 21.25 6.54
N SER A 223 22.50 21.83 6.60
CA SER A 223 23.64 21.43 5.75
C SER A 223 24.06 19.97 5.98
N ALA A 224 24.17 19.55 7.24
CA ALA A 224 24.48 18.17 7.60
C ALA A 224 23.36 17.19 7.20
N GLN A 225 22.09 17.60 7.36
CA GLN A 225 20.94 16.79 6.96
C GLN A 225 20.94 16.55 5.44
N VAL A 226 21.18 17.61 4.66
CA VAL A 226 21.26 17.54 3.19
C VAL A 226 22.38 16.59 2.77
N ALA A 227 23.60 16.78 3.30
CA ALA A 227 24.74 15.93 2.98
C ALA A 227 24.42 14.45 3.25
N ARG A 228 23.85 14.15 4.43
CA ARG A 228 23.48 12.80 4.84
C ARG A 228 22.42 12.16 3.93
N VAL A 229 21.37 12.90 3.59
CA VAL A 229 20.30 12.42 2.70
C VAL A 229 20.86 12.16 1.29
N THR A 230 21.66 13.08 0.76
CA THR A 230 22.25 12.94 -0.58
C THR A 230 23.29 11.83 -0.67
N ALA A 231 24.05 11.56 0.40
CA ALA A 231 25.02 10.46 0.44
C ALA A 231 24.36 9.08 0.30
N LEU A 232 23.10 8.95 0.70
CA LEU A 232 22.30 7.73 0.50
C LEU A 232 21.59 7.69 -0.88
N GLY A 233 21.70 8.74 -1.71
CA GLY A 233 21.03 8.82 -3.01
C GLY A 233 19.57 9.29 -2.94
N ALA A 234 19.12 9.79 -1.79
CA ALA A 234 17.79 10.38 -1.62
C ALA A 234 17.78 11.87 -2.00
N LYS A 235 16.63 12.40 -2.45
CA LYS A 235 16.47 13.85 -2.70
C LYS A 235 16.26 14.60 -1.39
N ALA A 236 17.21 15.46 -1.02
CA ALA A 236 17.04 16.40 0.10
C ALA A 236 16.21 17.63 -0.32
N ILE A 237 15.20 17.98 0.46
CA ILE A 237 14.33 19.14 0.20
C ILE A 237 14.32 20.03 1.43
N VAL A 238 14.98 21.19 1.32
CA VAL A 238 15.01 22.19 2.40
C VAL A 238 13.71 23.00 2.37
N LEU A 239 12.99 23.03 3.48
CA LEU A 239 11.79 23.87 3.65
C LEU A 239 11.89 24.67 4.95
N ASP A 240 11.42 25.91 4.90
CA ASP A 240 11.27 26.76 6.07
C ASP A 240 9.86 26.52 6.67
N PRO A 241 9.77 25.94 7.89
CA PRO A 241 8.48 25.67 8.52
C PRO A 241 7.74 26.92 9.00
N ALA A 242 8.38 28.09 9.04
CA ALA A 242 7.73 29.36 9.38
C ALA A 242 6.92 29.95 8.21
N LYS A 243 7.09 29.43 6.99
CA LYS A 243 6.33 29.91 5.82
C LYS A 243 4.90 29.37 5.82
N ALA A 244 3.96 30.23 5.46
CA ALA A 244 2.54 29.87 5.39
C ALA A 244 2.23 28.72 4.41
N ASP A 245 3.05 28.55 3.38
CA ASP A 245 2.92 27.50 2.36
C ASP A 245 3.65 26.19 2.73
N PHE A 246 4.23 26.09 3.93
CA PHE A 246 5.03 24.95 4.38
C PHE A 246 4.29 23.61 4.19
N ALA A 247 3.06 23.50 4.67
CA ALA A 247 2.29 22.26 4.61
C ALA A 247 1.99 21.84 3.15
N ALA A 248 1.67 22.80 2.28
CA ALA A 248 1.40 22.55 0.87
C ALA A 248 2.67 22.13 0.12
N ARG A 249 3.81 22.79 0.38
CA ARG A 249 5.11 22.44 -0.21
C ARG A 249 5.62 21.09 0.29
N ALA A 250 5.41 20.78 1.57
CA ALA A 250 5.70 19.47 2.13
C ALA A 250 4.86 18.38 1.43
N GLU A 251 3.61 18.65 1.06
CA GLU A 251 2.77 17.68 0.34
C GLU A 251 3.25 17.48 -1.10
N ALA A 252 3.47 18.57 -1.82
CA ALA A 252 3.98 18.54 -3.18
C ALA A 252 5.39 17.93 -3.30
N SER A 253 6.14 17.86 -2.19
CA SER A 253 7.49 17.30 -2.16
C SER A 253 7.54 15.78 -2.44
N GLY A 254 6.45 15.07 -2.16
CA GLY A 254 6.40 13.60 -2.19
C GLY A 254 7.23 12.91 -1.10
N ALA A 255 7.82 13.66 -0.16
CA ALA A 255 8.59 13.10 0.95
C ALA A 255 7.70 12.30 1.91
N SER A 256 8.25 11.25 2.51
CA SER A 256 7.62 10.47 3.58
C SER A 256 8.33 10.62 4.93
N LEU A 257 9.41 11.41 4.96
CA LEU A 257 10.23 11.67 6.13
C LEU A 257 10.67 13.14 6.17
N ALA A 258 10.73 13.71 7.37
CA ALA A 258 11.34 15.00 7.64
C ALA A 258 12.40 14.86 8.75
N LEU A 259 13.62 15.26 8.46
CA LEU A 259 14.66 15.46 9.46
C LEU A 259 14.53 16.87 10.07
N HIS A 260 14.80 17.00 11.36
CA HIS A 260 14.83 18.28 12.03
C HIS A 260 16.03 18.47 12.96
N GLY A 261 16.49 19.71 13.09
CA GLY A 261 17.52 20.13 14.05
C GLY A 261 17.02 21.00 15.21
N PHE A 262 15.70 21.18 15.38
CA PHE A 262 15.15 22.00 16.46
C PHE A 262 15.26 21.31 17.82
N VAL A 263 15.96 21.93 18.77
CA VAL A 263 16.01 21.48 20.18
C VAL A 263 14.78 21.89 20.98
N ASP A 264 14.11 22.97 20.57
CA ASP A 264 12.95 23.52 21.28
C ASP A 264 11.63 22.84 20.88
N GLU A 265 10.82 22.47 21.87
CA GLU A 265 9.52 21.82 21.64
C GLU A 265 8.47 22.74 21.00
N GLY A 266 8.59 24.06 21.15
CA GLY A 266 7.65 25.03 20.58
C GLY A 266 7.54 24.94 19.05
N PRO A 267 8.64 25.21 18.32
CA PRO A 267 8.70 25.03 16.86
C PRO A 267 8.33 23.62 16.42
N LEU A 268 8.79 22.58 17.14
CA LEU A 268 8.48 21.19 16.80
C LEU A 268 6.99 20.87 16.87
N ARG A 269 6.29 21.34 17.91
CA ARG A 269 4.84 21.15 18.03
C ARG A 269 4.10 21.80 16.87
N ALA A 270 4.49 23.00 16.45
CA ALA A 270 3.88 23.68 15.31
C ALA A 270 4.10 22.88 14.01
N ILE A 271 5.31 22.39 13.78
CA ILE A 271 5.66 21.55 12.62
C ILE A 271 4.84 20.26 12.62
N ARG A 272 4.78 19.54 13.75
CA ARG A 272 4.00 18.30 13.89
C ARG A 272 2.53 18.54 13.52
N ASN A 273 1.92 19.61 14.03
CA ASN A 273 0.54 19.98 13.72
C ASN A 273 0.35 20.29 12.23
N ALA A 274 1.26 21.08 11.64
CA ALA A 274 1.18 21.45 10.22
C ALA A 274 1.32 20.22 9.30
N LEU A 275 2.23 19.29 9.61
CA LEU A 275 2.40 18.05 8.85
C LEU A 275 1.22 17.07 9.06
N ALA A 276 0.66 17.01 10.27
CA ALA A 276 -0.45 16.11 10.62
C ALA A 276 -1.79 16.54 10.03
N ALA A 277 -2.02 17.84 9.81
CA ALA A 277 -3.24 18.40 9.24
C ALA A 277 -3.40 18.18 7.72
N ARG A 278 -2.36 17.66 7.06
CA ARG A 278 -2.37 17.39 5.61
C ARG A 278 -3.20 16.14 5.31
N ILE A 279 -3.76 16.09 4.10
CA ILE A 279 -4.65 15.02 3.62
C ILE A 279 -3.88 13.85 2.98
N GLY A 280 -2.60 14.06 2.60
CA GLY A 280 -1.78 13.06 1.92
C GLY A 280 -1.09 12.06 2.84
N ARG A 281 -0.04 11.42 2.30
CA ARG A 281 0.77 10.45 3.06
C ARG A 281 1.30 11.07 4.35
N ARG A 282 1.47 10.25 5.38
CA ARG A 282 2.08 10.72 6.63
C ARG A 282 3.57 10.99 6.40
N ILE A 283 4.04 12.14 6.87
CA ILE A 283 5.48 12.46 6.92
C ILE A 283 5.94 12.22 8.34
N VAL A 284 6.83 11.23 8.50
CA VAL A 284 7.42 10.92 9.80
C VAL A 284 8.45 12.01 10.14
N LEU A 285 8.37 12.57 11.33
CA LEU A 285 9.33 13.56 11.82
C LEU A 285 10.41 12.86 12.66
N GLU A 286 11.68 13.08 12.31
CA GLU A 286 12.84 12.47 12.96
C GLU A 286 13.91 13.51 13.32
N TRP A 287 14.67 13.23 14.38
CA TRP A 287 15.88 13.98 14.70
C TRP A 287 16.92 13.88 13.56
N ALA A 288 17.69 14.94 13.34
CA ALA A 288 18.71 15.00 12.29
C ALA A 288 19.73 13.86 12.35
N ASP A 289 20.04 13.37 13.56
CA ASP A 289 20.99 12.27 13.82
C ASP A 289 20.29 10.92 14.07
N CYS A 290 19.04 10.75 13.60
CA CYS A 290 18.34 9.47 13.72
C CYS A 290 19.15 8.31 13.10
N PRO A 291 18.93 7.04 13.45
CA PRO A 291 19.61 5.92 12.80
C PRO A 291 19.39 5.88 11.28
N ALA A 292 20.39 5.44 10.50
CA ALA A 292 20.34 5.54 9.03
C ALA A 292 19.28 4.64 8.39
N GLU A 293 18.82 3.57 9.05
CA GLU A 293 17.68 2.79 8.57
C GLU A 293 16.38 3.61 8.46
N ARG A 294 16.26 4.74 9.18
CA ARG A 294 15.09 5.63 9.07
C ARG A 294 14.99 6.29 7.70
N LEU A 295 16.13 6.46 7.03
CA LEU A 295 16.25 7.04 5.70
C LEU A 295 16.03 6.01 4.58
N LEU A 296 15.80 4.74 4.94
CA LEU A 296 15.50 3.66 4.01
C LEU A 296 14.01 3.33 4.02
N VAL A 297 13.57 2.71 2.93
CA VAL A 297 12.26 2.07 2.76
C VAL A 297 12.46 0.60 2.50
N GLU A 298 11.55 -0.20 3.06
CA GLU A 298 11.54 -1.65 2.90
C GLU A 298 10.58 -2.02 1.77
N LYS A 299 11.04 -2.87 0.85
CA LYS A 299 10.24 -3.45 -0.23
C LYS A 299 10.42 -4.97 -0.23
N LEU A 300 9.36 -5.69 -0.56
CA LEU A 300 9.34 -7.13 -0.76
C LEU A 300 8.82 -7.44 -2.16
#